data_AF-A0A852KTH9-F1
#
_entry.id   AF-A0A852KTH9-F1
#
_cell.length_a   1.000
_cell.length_b   1.000
_cell.length_c   1.000
_cell.angle_alpha   90.00
_cell.angle_beta   90.00
_cell.angle_gamma   90.00
#
_symmetry.space_group_name_H-M   'P 1'
#
loop_
_entity.id
_entity.type
_entity.pdbx_description
1 polymer ?
#
loop_
_entity_poly.entity_id
_entity_poly.type
_entity_poly.pdbx_seq_one_letter_code
_entity_poly.pdbx_strand_id
1 'polypeptide(L)' 'LIPLFVIIGSGGVGAGLYLMRLAVFNPDVSWDRKNNPEPWNKMAPNDQYKV' A
#
# COMPACT_ATOMS: atom_id res chain seq x y z
N LEU A 1 -5.13 13.30 -29.41
CA LEU A 1 -5.92 12.61 -28.35
C LEU A 1 -5.11 11.54 -27.62
N ILE A 2 -4.40 10.66 -28.34
CA ILE A 2 -3.53 9.61 -27.75
C ILE A 2 -2.57 10.15 -26.67
N PRO A 3 -1.77 11.22 -26.89
CA PRO A 3 -0.82 11.69 -25.86
C PRO A 3 -1.51 12.20 -24.59
N LEU A 4 -2.70 12.78 -24.70
CA LEU A 4 -3.49 13.23 -23.54
C LEU A 4 -3.93 12.05 -22.67
N PHE A 5 -4.45 10.99 -23.30
CA PHE A 5 -4.89 9.79 -22.58
C PHE A 5 -3.73 9.03 -21.92
N VAL A 6 -2.55 9.02 -22.54
CA VAL A 6 -1.36 8.41 -21.94
C VAL A 6 -0.95 9.13 -20.66
N ILE A 7 -0.92 10.47 -20.68
CA ILE A 7 -0.53 11.26 -19.49
C ILE A 7 -1.56 11.09 -18.38
N ILE A 8 -2.84 11.26 -18.67
CA ILE A 8 -3.92 11.13 -17.67
C ILE A 8 -4.00 9.68 -17.15
N GLY A 9 -3.91 8.70 -18.05
CA GLY A 9 -3.91 7.28 -17.70
C GLY A 9 -2.73 6.92 -16.80
N SER A 10 -1.52 7.38 -17.13
CA SER A 10 -0.33 7.14 -16.30
C SER A 10 -0.46 7.79 -14.91
N GLY A 11 -1.04 8.98 -14.81
CA GLY A 11 -1.32 9.64 -13.53
C GLY A 11 -2.30 8.84 -12.67
N GLY A 12 -3.41 8.39 -13.25
CA GLY A 12 -4.41 7.58 -12.54
C GLY A 12 -3.86 6.21 -12.10
N VAL A 13 -3.13 5.53 -13.00
CA VAL A 13 -2.49 4.25 -12.69
C VAL A 13 -1.42 4.43 -11.61
N GLY A 14 -0.57 5.46 -11.72
CA GLY A 14 0.47 5.74 -10.72
C GLY A 14 -0.11 6.04 -9.34
N ALA A 15 -1.16 6.86 -9.26
CA ALA A 15 -1.86 7.14 -8.01
C ALA A 15 -2.52 5.88 -7.42
N GLY A 16 -3.19 5.08 -8.26
CA GLY A 16 -3.81 3.83 -7.84
C GLY A 16 -2.80 2.81 -7.33
N LEU A 17 -1.68 2.64 -8.03
CA LEU A 17 -0.58 1.77 -7.61
C LEU A 17 0.04 2.23 -6.29
N TYR A 18 0.22 3.54 -6.10
CA TYR A 18 0.76 4.08 -4.85
C TYR A 18 -0.18 3.82 -3.66
N LEU A 19 -1.48 4.04 -3.83
CA LEU A 19 -2.48 3.74 -2.81
C LEU A 19 -2.55 2.24 -2.52
N MET A 20 -2.52 1.39 -3.56
CA MET A 20 -2.49 -0.07 -3.39
C MET A 20 -1.24 -0.51 -2.63
N ARG A 21 -0.08 0.08 -2.94
CA ARG A 21 1.18 -0.19 -2.23
C ARG A 21 1.07 0.19 -0.76
N LEU A 22 0.52 1.36 -0.45
CA LEU A 22 0.30 1.81 0.93
C LEU A 22 -0.70 0.90 1.66
N ALA A 23 -1.78 0.50 1.01
CA ALA A 23 -2.82 -0.35 1.60
C ALA A 23 -2.32 -1.76 1.95
N VAL A 24 -1.45 -2.34 1.14
CA VAL A 24 -1.05 -3.75 1.28
C VAL A 24 0.28 -3.93 2.01
N PHE A 25 1.22 -3.01 1.83
CA PHE A 25 2.58 -3.15 2.36
C PHE A 25 2.88 -2.23 3.55
N ASN A 26 1.94 -1.38 3.98
CA ASN A 26 2.14 -0.59 5.19
C ASN A 26 1.85 -1.44 6.44
N PRO A 27 2.79 -1.57 7.37
CA PRO A 27 2.60 -2.38 8.57
C PRO A 27 1.51 -1.83 9.51
N ASP A 28 1.10 -0.56 9.37
CA ASP A 28 0.00 0.01 10.18
C ASP A 28 -1.40 -0.38 9.68
N VAL A 29 -1.50 -1.00 8.49
CA VAL A 29 -2.78 -1.39 7.88
C VAL A 29 -2.95 -2.90 7.97
N SER A 30 -4.02 -3.34 8.64
CA SER A 30 -4.41 -4.75 8.69
C SER A 30 -5.76 -4.98 8.01
N TRP A 31 -5.79 -5.91 7.06
CA TRP A 31 -7.02 -6.43 6.43
C TRP A 31 -7.57 -7.68 7.14
N ASP A 32 -6.77 -8.26 8.05
CA ASP A 32 -7.11 -9.49 8.76
C ASP A 32 -7.81 -9.16 10.08
N ARG A 33 -9.13 -8.93 9.99
CA ARG A 33 -9.95 -8.55 11.15
C ARG A 33 -10.12 -9.67 12.19
N LYS A 34 -9.82 -10.93 11.84
CA LYS A 34 -10.15 -12.10 12.68
C LYS A 34 -8.92 -12.68 13.39
N ASN A 35 -7.80 -12.83 12.70
CA ASN A 35 -6.61 -13.47 13.28
C ASN A 35 -5.53 -12.46 13.67
N ASN A 36 -5.54 -11.25 13.10
CA ASN A 36 -4.59 -10.20 13.44
C ASN A 36 -5.21 -8.80 13.34
N PRO A 37 -6.24 -8.52 14.16
CA PRO A 37 -6.93 -7.23 14.13
C PRO A 37 -5.99 -6.06 14.44
N GLU A 38 -4.93 -6.34 15.18
CA GLU A 38 -3.90 -5.39 15.56
C GLU A 38 -2.62 -5.64 14.76
N PRO A 39 -2.22 -4.73 13.86
CA PRO A 39 -1.11 -4.96 12.93
C PRO A 39 0.23 -5.28 13.62
N TRP A 40 0.48 -4.68 14.78
CA TRP A 40 1.72 -4.81 15.55
C TRP A 40 1.96 -6.20 16.15
N ASN A 41 0.93 -7.04 16.27
CA ASN A 41 1.07 -8.38 16.85
C ASN A 41 1.93 -9.34 15.99
N LYS A 42 2.15 -9.01 14.71
CA LYS A 42 3.02 -9.77 13.80
C LYS A 42 4.43 -9.20 13.65
N MET A 43 4.69 -8.01 14.20
CA MET A 43 5.98 -7.33 14.06
C MET A 43 6.96 -7.84 15.12
N ALA A 44 8.17 -8.21 14.71
CA ALA A 44 9.22 -8.54 15.67
C ALA A 44 9.77 -7.24 16.32
N PRO A 45 10.26 -7.28 17.57
CA PRO A 45 10.78 -6.08 18.25
C PRO A 45 11.93 -5.36 17.53
N ASN A 46 12.62 -6.04 16.60
CA ASN A 46 13.73 -5.50 15.82
C ASN A 46 13.40 -5.34 14.32
N ASP A 47 12.11 -5.37 13.98
CA ASP A 47 11.66 -5.32 12.59
C ASP A 47 11.65 -3.86 12.09
N GLN A 48 12.65 -3.50 11.29
CA GLN A 48 12.74 -2.19 10.65
C GLN A 48 12.16 -2.27 9.25
N TYR A 49 10.90 -1.87 9.10
CA TYR A 49 10.19 -1.93 7.80
C TYR A 49 10.54 -0.77 6.84
N LYS A 50 11.09 0.33 7.37
CA LYS A 50 11.58 1.48 6.60
C LYS A 50 13.09 1.34 6.42
N VAL A 51 13.50 0.94 5.22
CA VAL A 51 14.86 1.07 4.71
C VAL A 51 15.05 2.39 3.97
#